data_AF-A0A524RVC3-F1
#
_entry.id   AF-A0A524RVC3-F1
#
_cell.length_a   1.000
_cell.length_b   1.000
_cell.length_c   1.000
_cell.angle_alpha   90.00
_cell.angle_beta   90.00
_cell.angle_gamma   90.00
#
_symmetry.space_group_name_H-M   'P 1'
#
loop_
_entity.id
_entity.type
_entity.pdbx_description
1 polymer ?
#
loop_
_entity_poly.entity_id
_entity_poly.type
_entity_poly.pdbx_seq_one_letter_code
_entity_poly.pdbx_strand_id
1 'polypeptide(L)'
;MAHPLIPRLEVLASAVASDLGLVLSSVTFHSHRRPPALIVEIRRSDGSDVLMEDCERFSRCFDARLEQEETLSHTYLLEVTSPGIGEDLVDDRDFRSFRGFPVTVSCCRDNGSETTLAGTLIGRDETHVQLNRKGRISRIPRDAVQTVRLSTAAE
;
A
#
# COMPACT_ATOMS: atom_id res chain seq x y z
N MET A 1 16.41 12.63 -1.79
CA MET A 1 15.99 14.01 -1.43
C MET A 1 14.62 14.23 -2.04
N ALA A 2 13.63 14.60 -1.24
CA ALA A 2 12.29 14.88 -1.75
C ALA A 2 12.33 16.13 -2.64
N HIS A 3 11.77 16.03 -3.85
CA HIS A 3 11.71 17.16 -4.77
C HIS A 3 10.82 18.26 -4.16
N PRO A 4 11.16 19.56 -4.28
CA PRO A 4 10.39 20.65 -3.64
C PRO A 4 8.92 20.73 -4.08
N LEU A 5 8.55 20.07 -5.17
CA LEU A 5 7.19 20.02 -5.71
C LEU A 5 6.31 18.92 -5.09
N ILE A 6 6.91 17.90 -4.44
CA ILE A 6 6.18 16.77 -3.86
C ILE A 6 5.02 17.20 -2.95
N PRO A 7 5.20 18.07 -1.93
CA PRO A 7 4.11 18.40 -1.03
C PRO A 7 2.92 19.06 -1.75
N ARG A 8 3.18 19.82 -2.82
CA ARG A 8 2.11 20.43 -3.61
C ARG A 8 1.40 19.41 -4.49
N LEU A 9 2.16 18.51 -5.11
CA LEU A 9 1.61 17.41 -5.91
C LEU A 9 0.78 16.46 -5.05
N GLU A 10 1.18 16.18 -3.81
CA GLU A 10 0.41 15.37 -2.86
C GLU A 10 -0.95 16.00 -2.55
N VAL A 11 -1.00 17.30 -2.31
CA VAL A 11 -2.27 18.02 -2.05
C VAL A 11 -3.20 17.93 -3.26
N LEU A 12 -2.69 18.16 -4.47
CA LEU A 12 -3.48 18.08 -5.70
C LEU A 12 -3.95 16.64 -5.97
N ALA A 13 -3.05 15.67 -5.86
CA ALA A 13 -3.35 14.26 -6.09
C ALA A 13 -4.38 13.74 -5.08
N SER A 14 -4.27 14.14 -3.81
CA SER A 14 -5.21 13.77 -2.75
C SER A 14 -6.61 14.32 -3.02
N ALA A 15 -6.71 15.57 -3.47
CA ALA A 15 -8.00 16.17 -3.82
C ALA A 15 -8.67 15.45 -5.00
N VAL A 16 -7.91 15.13 -6.06
CA VAL A 16 -8.42 14.38 -7.22
C VAL A 16 -8.81 12.96 -6.84
N ALA A 17 -8.01 12.27 -6.02
CA ALA A 17 -8.33 10.93 -5.54
C ALA A 17 -9.65 10.93 -4.78
N SER A 18 -9.84 11.89 -3.87
CA SER A 18 -11.05 11.97 -3.04
C SER A 18 -12.32 12.17 -3.87
N ASP A 19 -12.28 12.99 -4.93
CA ASP A 19 -13.40 13.20 -5.86
C ASP A 19 -13.82 11.91 -6.59
N LEU A 20 -12.86 11.03 -6.84
CA LEU A 20 -13.05 9.75 -7.52
C LEU A 20 -13.35 8.58 -6.56
N GLY A 21 -13.47 8.83 -5.25
CA GLY A 21 -13.64 7.77 -4.24
C GLY A 21 -12.37 6.94 -3.99
N LEU A 22 -11.21 7.49 -4.36
CA LEU A 22 -9.88 6.90 -4.17
C LEU A 22 -9.14 7.59 -3.02
N VAL A 23 -8.06 6.96 -2.57
CA VAL A 23 -7.16 7.46 -1.53
C VAL A 23 -5.74 7.50 -2.08
N LEU A 24 -5.08 8.65 -1.91
CA LEU A 24 -3.67 8.78 -2.23
C LEU A 24 -2.83 7.99 -1.23
N SER A 25 -1.91 7.15 -1.73
CA SER A 25 -0.97 6.40 -0.91
C SER A 25 0.42 7.02 -0.90
N SER A 26 0.91 7.46 -2.06
CA SER A 26 2.24 8.07 -2.20
C SER A 26 2.35 8.86 -3.50
N VAL A 27 3.22 9.87 -3.52
CA VAL A 27 3.65 10.58 -4.72
C VAL A 27 5.17 10.61 -4.75
N THR A 28 5.75 10.13 -5.85
CA THR A 28 7.20 10.09 -6.06
C THR A 28 7.56 10.73 -7.39
N PHE A 29 8.56 11.62 -7.39
CA PHE A 29 9.06 12.25 -8.60
C PHE A 29 10.51 11.85 -8.88
N HIS A 30 10.71 11.06 -9.93
CA HIS A 30 12.01 10.63 -10.41
C HIS A 30 12.54 11.58 -11.48
N SER A 31 13.06 12.73 -11.05
CA SER A 31 13.66 13.75 -11.92
C SER A 31 14.89 13.27 -12.70
N HIS A 32 15.54 12.19 -12.26
CA HIS A 32 16.72 11.63 -12.92
C HIS A 32 16.40 10.73 -14.12
N ARG A 33 15.14 10.32 -14.32
CA ARG A 33 14.73 9.54 -15.50
C ARG A 33 14.67 10.43 -16.75
N ARG A 34 14.75 9.83 -17.94
CA ARG A 34 14.65 10.51 -19.25
C ARG A 34 13.58 9.80 -20.10
N PRO A 35 12.35 10.33 -20.20
CA PRO A 35 11.86 11.54 -19.52
C PRO A 35 11.68 11.32 -17.99
N PRO A 36 11.65 12.40 -17.18
CA PRO A 36 11.28 12.35 -15.76
C PRO A 36 9.97 11.60 -15.54
N ALA A 37 9.84 10.87 -14.44
CA ALA A 37 8.60 10.15 -14.12
C ALA A 37 7.96 10.69 -12.82
N LEU A 38 6.66 10.98 -12.89
CA LEU A 38 5.81 11.25 -11.74
C LEU A 38 4.98 9.99 -11.47
N ILE A 39 5.28 9.31 -10.38
CA ILE A 39 4.60 8.10 -9.96
C ILE A 39 3.61 8.47 -8.86
N VAL A 40 2.35 8.11 -9.05
CA VAL A 40 1.28 8.32 -8.09
C VAL A 40 0.67 6.97 -7.74
N GLU A 41 0.73 6.62 -6.46
CA GLU A 41 0.15 5.39 -5.93
C GLU A 41 -1.20 5.68 -5.31
N ILE A 42 -2.26 5.05 -5.82
CA ILE A 42 -3.65 5.23 -5.37
C ILE A 42 -4.23 3.93 -4.82
N ARG A 43 -5.19 4.03 -3.91
CA ARG A 43 -5.99 2.91 -3.41
C ARG A 43 -7.47 3.26 -3.50
N ARG A 44 -8.34 2.25 -3.47
CA ARG A 44 -9.77 2.52 -3.23
C ARG A 44 -10.02 2.77 -1.76
N SER A 45 -10.93 3.70 -1.48
CA SER A 45 -11.33 4.04 -0.10
C SER A 45 -11.95 2.86 0.65
N ASP A 46 -12.58 1.94 -0.08
CA ASP A 46 -13.20 0.71 0.45
C ASP A 46 -12.19 -0.43 0.69
N GLY A 47 -10.90 -0.24 0.35
CA GLY A 47 -9.88 -1.28 0.49
C GLY A 47 -9.98 -2.41 -0.55
N SER A 48 -10.87 -2.28 -1.53
CA SER A 48 -10.94 -3.13 -2.72
C SER A 48 -9.77 -2.86 -3.69
N ASP A 49 -9.49 -3.80 -4.59
CA ASP A 49 -8.46 -3.63 -5.62
C ASP A 49 -8.75 -2.43 -6.53
N VAL A 50 -7.69 -1.72 -6.87
CA VAL A 50 -7.71 -0.66 -7.89
C VAL A 50 -7.76 -1.34 -9.25
N LEU A 51 -8.74 -0.97 -10.05
CA LEU A 51 -8.91 -1.45 -11.42
C LEU A 51 -8.19 -0.51 -12.39
N MET A 52 -7.95 -1.01 -13.60
CA MET A 52 -7.35 -0.21 -14.67
C MET A 52 -8.15 1.08 -14.95
N GLU A 53 -9.48 0.99 -14.92
CA GLU A 53 -10.37 2.13 -15.11
C GLU A 53 -10.19 3.22 -14.04
N ASP A 54 -9.87 2.86 -12.78
CA ASP A 54 -9.61 3.84 -11.72
C ASP A 54 -8.32 4.61 -12.02
N CYS A 55 -7.26 3.91 -12.43
CA CYS A 55 -5.99 4.52 -12.82
C CYS A 55 -6.17 5.44 -14.03
N GLU A 56 -6.94 5.03 -15.04
CA GLU A 56 -7.22 5.85 -16.22
C GLU A 56 -8.01 7.11 -15.87
N ARG A 57 -9.06 6.99 -15.05
CA ARG A 57 -9.87 8.13 -14.61
C ARG A 57 -9.05 9.11 -13.78
N PHE A 58 -8.29 8.58 -12.83
CA PHE A 58 -7.39 9.41 -12.01
C PHE A 58 -6.36 10.12 -12.87
N SER A 59 -5.69 9.41 -13.79
CA SER A 59 -4.69 9.98 -14.69
C SER A 59 -5.25 11.16 -15.47
N ARG A 60 -6.42 11.02 -16.12
CA ARG A 60 -7.06 12.10 -16.88
C ARG A 60 -7.43 13.31 -16.02
N CYS A 61 -8.02 13.09 -14.86
CA CYS A 61 -8.41 14.18 -13.96
C CYS A 61 -7.19 14.89 -13.36
N PHE A 62 -6.15 14.14 -13.02
CA PHE A 62 -4.95 14.69 -12.40
C PHE A 62 -4.12 15.47 -13.42
N ASP A 63 -3.96 14.97 -14.64
CA ASP A 63 -3.26 15.67 -15.72
C ASP A 63 -3.92 17.03 -16.03
N ALA A 64 -5.25 17.06 -16.17
CA ALA A 64 -5.99 18.30 -16.38
C ALA A 64 -5.78 19.32 -15.23
N ARG A 65 -5.67 18.85 -13.97
CA ARG A 65 -5.38 19.71 -12.82
C ARG A 65 -3.95 20.24 -12.81
N LEU A 66 -2.99 19.42 -13.24
CA LEU A 66 -1.58 19.81 -13.34
C LEU A 66 -1.38 20.90 -14.41
N GLU A 67 -2.09 20.79 -15.53
CA GLU A 67 -2.09 21.81 -16.59
C GLU A 67 -2.69 23.14 -16.09
N GLN A 68 -3.82 23.08 -15.38
CA GLN A 68 -4.49 24.28 -14.86
C GLN A 68 -3.66 25.06 -13.84
N GLU A 69 -2.90 24.37 -13.00
CA GLU A 69 -2.05 24.98 -11.96
C GLU A 69 -0.63 25.31 -12.46
N GLU A 70 -0.31 25.04 -13.73
CA GLU A 70 1.03 25.17 -14.34
C GLU A 70 2.16 24.57 -13.47
N THR A 71 1.86 23.46 -12.78
CA THR A 71 2.72 22.94 -11.70
C THR A 71 4.01 22.29 -12.23
N LEU A 72 4.00 21.78 -13.46
CA LEU A 72 5.12 21.10 -14.10
C LEU A 72 5.39 21.67 -15.50
N SER A 73 6.47 22.43 -15.66
CA SER A 73 6.83 23.07 -16.94
C SER A 73 7.69 22.23 -17.89
N HIS A 74 7.98 20.96 -17.55
CA HIS A 74 8.87 20.09 -18.34
C HIS A 74 8.14 18.81 -18.75
N THR A 75 8.53 18.18 -19.86
CA THR A 75 8.01 16.87 -20.26
C THR A 75 8.25 15.83 -19.16
N TYR A 76 7.20 15.12 -18.76
CA TYR A 76 7.25 14.02 -17.80
C TYR A 76 6.39 12.85 -18.28
N LEU A 77 6.61 11.68 -17.69
CA LEU A 77 5.72 10.52 -17.77
C LEU A 77 4.90 10.44 -16.48
N LEU A 78 3.57 10.44 -16.59
CA LEU A 78 2.67 10.18 -15.46
C LEU A 78 2.39 8.68 -15.37
N GLU A 79 2.79 8.07 -14.25
CA GLU A 79 2.53 6.67 -13.96
C GLU A 79 1.55 6.60 -12.77
N VAL A 80 0.34 6.12 -13.02
CA VAL A 80 -0.68 5.91 -11.97
C VAL A 80 -0.80 4.42 -11.71
N THR A 81 -0.55 4.01 -10.48
CA THR A 81 -0.56 2.60 -10.10
C THR A 81 -1.26 2.40 -8.78
N SER A 82 -1.72 1.18 -8.51
CA SER A 82 -1.95 0.76 -7.14
C SER A 82 -0.61 0.60 -6.42
N PRO A 83 -0.52 0.85 -5.11
CA PRO A 83 0.66 0.44 -4.37
C PRO A 83 0.85 -1.06 -4.54
N GLY A 84 2.10 -1.41 -4.81
CA GLY A 84 2.52 -2.81 -4.80
C GLY A 84 2.24 -3.43 -3.43
N ILE A 85 2.19 -4.75 -3.40
CA ILE A 85 2.13 -5.46 -2.12
C ILE A 85 3.55 -5.41 -1.56
N GLY A 86 3.71 -4.73 -0.42
CA GLY A 86 4.96 -4.74 0.32
C GLY A 86 5.26 -6.11 0.91
N GLU A 87 6.48 -6.30 1.43
CA GLU A 87 6.81 -7.51 2.18
C GLU A 87 5.96 -7.64 3.45
N ASP A 88 5.54 -6.51 4.02
CA ASP A 88 4.69 -6.44 5.19
C ASP A 88 3.21 -6.26 4.80
N LEU A 89 2.34 -7.09 5.37
CA LEU A 89 0.89 -7.03 5.19
C LEU A 89 0.33 -6.02 6.19
N VAL A 90 -0.21 -4.92 5.66
CA VAL A 90 -0.68 -3.80 6.48
C VAL A 90 -2.21 -3.72 6.42
N ASP A 91 -2.76 -3.79 5.21
CA ASP A 91 -4.18 -3.58 4.96
C ASP A 91 -4.96 -4.90 4.84
N ASP A 92 -6.27 -4.89 5.12
CA ASP A 92 -7.15 -6.06 4.94
C ASP A 92 -7.08 -6.64 3.52
N ARG A 93 -6.82 -5.83 2.50
CA ARG A 93 -6.54 -6.33 1.15
C ARG A 93 -5.36 -7.31 1.14
N ASP A 94 -4.25 -6.96 1.79
CA ASP A 94 -3.04 -7.80 1.81
C ASP A 94 -3.35 -9.14 2.50
N PHE A 95 -4.04 -9.09 3.65
CA PHE A 95 -4.44 -10.30 4.38
C PHE A 95 -5.39 -11.20 3.57
N ARG A 96 -6.25 -10.62 2.74
CA ARG A 96 -7.14 -11.36 1.83
C ARG A 96 -6.37 -11.99 0.66
N SER A 97 -5.52 -11.22 0.00
CA SER A 97 -4.74 -11.66 -1.16
C SER A 97 -3.74 -12.77 -0.83
N PHE A 98 -3.12 -12.73 0.36
CA PHE A 98 -2.11 -13.70 0.78
C PHE A 98 -2.63 -14.77 1.73
N ARG A 99 -3.95 -14.96 1.77
CA ARG A 99 -4.53 -16.10 2.47
C ARG A 99 -3.96 -17.40 1.88
N GLY A 100 -3.41 -18.25 2.74
CA GLY A 100 -2.76 -19.51 2.35
C GLY A 100 -1.25 -19.39 2.10
N PHE A 101 -0.66 -18.20 2.17
CA PHE A 101 0.79 -18.02 2.03
C PHE A 101 1.52 -18.08 3.37
N PRO A 102 2.79 -18.52 3.39
CA PRO A 102 3.62 -18.48 4.60
C PRO A 102 3.91 -17.03 5.02
N VAL A 103 3.68 -16.74 6.29
CA VAL A 103 3.93 -15.43 6.92
C VAL A 103 4.65 -15.59 8.25
N THR A 104 5.37 -14.53 8.60
CA THR A 104 6.02 -14.34 9.89
C THR A 104 5.32 -13.21 10.62
N VAL A 105 4.75 -13.49 11.79
CA VAL A 105 4.10 -12.48 12.65
C VAL A 105 5.00 -12.16 13.82
N SER A 106 5.40 -10.90 13.95
CA SER A 106 6.08 -10.38 15.13
C SER A 106 5.03 -9.80 16.08
N CYS A 107 5.01 -10.27 17.32
CA CYS A 107 4.10 -9.78 18.36
C CYS A 107 4.81 -9.55 19.69
N CYS A 108 4.32 -8.57 20.45
CA CYS A 108 4.77 -8.31 21.81
C CYS A 108 3.83 -9.01 22.80
N ARG A 109 4.39 -9.65 23.82
CA ARG A 109 3.61 -10.28 24.89
C ARG A 109 3.50 -9.32 26.07
N ASP A 110 2.48 -9.47 26.92
CA ASP A 110 2.23 -8.63 28.11
C ASP A 110 3.43 -8.43 29.05
N ASN A 111 4.41 -9.33 29.02
CA ASN A 111 5.66 -9.24 29.79
C ASN A 111 6.78 -8.45 29.06
N GLY A 112 6.49 -7.80 27.95
CA GLY A 112 7.44 -7.04 27.12
C GLY A 112 8.37 -7.90 26.26
N SER A 113 8.20 -9.22 26.22
CA SER A 113 9.02 -10.08 25.35
C SER A 113 8.46 -10.11 23.93
N GLU A 114 9.29 -9.77 22.95
CA GLU A 114 8.97 -9.91 21.54
C GLU A 114 9.06 -11.39 21.13
N THR A 115 8.05 -11.87 20.41
CA THR A 115 8.04 -13.23 19.88
C THR A 115 7.64 -13.20 18.42
N THR A 116 8.27 -14.10 17.66
CA THR A 116 8.04 -14.22 16.22
C THR A 116 7.42 -15.57 15.94
N LEU A 117 6.27 -15.56 15.28
CA LEU A 117 5.46 -16.73 14.96
C LEU A 117 5.39 -16.91 13.44
N ALA A 118 6.06 -17.95 12.94
CA ALA A 118 5.94 -18.37 11.55
C ALA A 118 4.79 -19.38 11.39
N GLY A 119 4.04 -19.25 10.29
CA GLY A 119 2.95 -20.15 9.91
C GLY A 119 2.31 -19.75 8.60
N THR A 120 1.30 -20.49 8.16
CA THR A 120 0.50 -20.15 6.97
C THR A 120 -0.62 -19.20 7.36
N LEU A 121 -0.77 -18.08 6.66
CA LEU A 121 -1.83 -17.11 6.92
C LEU A 121 -3.20 -17.73 6.62
N ILE A 122 -4.09 -17.76 7.61
CA ILE A 122 -5.49 -18.17 7.41
C ILE A 122 -6.35 -16.94 7.13
N GLY A 123 -6.03 -15.80 7.74
CA GLY A 123 -6.74 -14.54 7.57
C GLY A 123 -6.58 -13.61 8.77
N ARG A 124 -7.30 -12.48 8.71
CA ARG A 124 -7.39 -11.48 9.77
C ARG A 124 -8.85 -11.10 9.97
N ASP A 125 -9.25 -11.01 11.22
CA ASP A 125 -10.53 -10.45 11.66
C ASP A 125 -10.26 -9.13 12.41
N GLU A 126 -11.31 -8.43 12.85
CA GLU A 126 -11.18 -7.16 13.58
C GLU A 126 -10.35 -7.26 14.87
N THR A 127 -10.30 -8.44 15.48
CA THR A 127 -9.67 -8.66 16.79
C THR A 127 -8.43 -9.56 16.75
N HIS A 128 -8.29 -10.44 15.75
CA HIS A 128 -7.23 -11.45 15.72
C HIS A 128 -6.64 -11.67 14.33
N VAL A 129 -5.36 -12.03 14.28
CA VAL A 129 -4.69 -12.62 13.12
C VAL A 129 -4.62 -14.12 13.32
N GLN A 130 -5.01 -14.90 12.30
CA GLN A 130 -5.08 -16.36 12.37
C GLN A 130 -3.97 -17.00 11.52
N LEU A 131 -3.18 -17.86 12.14
CA LEU A 131 -2.12 -18.62 11.47
C LEU A 131 -2.35 -20.13 11.63
N ASN A 132 -2.06 -20.91 10.58
CA ASN A 132 -1.91 -22.35 10.67
C ASN A 132 -0.44 -22.70 10.91
N ARG A 133 -0.16 -23.33 12.06
CA ARG A 133 1.17 -23.77 12.44
C ARG A 133 1.16 -25.30 12.57
N LYS A 134 1.63 -26.00 11.54
CA LYS A 134 1.71 -27.48 11.50
C LYS A 134 0.37 -28.16 11.84
N GLY A 135 -0.74 -27.64 11.31
CA GLY A 135 -2.09 -28.19 11.53
C GLY A 135 -2.83 -27.63 12.76
N ARG A 136 -2.20 -26.75 13.55
CA ARG A 136 -2.86 -26.05 14.66
C ARG A 136 -3.15 -24.60 14.30
N ILE A 137 -4.39 -24.16 14.52
CA ILE A 137 -4.79 -22.77 14.33
C ILE A 137 -4.37 -21.96 15.56
N SER A 138 -3.48 -21.00 15.35
CA SER A 138 -3.04 -20.03 16.35
C SER A 138 -3.75 -18.71 16.11
N ARG A 139 -4.41 -18.17 17.14
CA ARG A 139 -5.06 -16.86 17.10
C ARG A 139 -4.21 -15.87 17.89
N ILE A 140 -3.80 -14.79 17.25
CA ILE A 140 -2.94 -13.77 17.84
C ILE A 140 -3.78 -12.49 17.94
N PRO A 141 -3.95 -11.89 19.12
CA PRO A 141 -4.72 -10.67 19.27
C PRO A 141 -4.04 -9.54 18.52
N ARG A 142 -4.81 -8.72 17.79
CA ARG A 142 -4.26 -7.65 16.94
C ARG A 142 -3.49 -6.60 17.73
N ASP A 143 -3.89 -6.35 18.96
CA ASP A 143 -3.20 -5.42 19.88
C ASP A 143 -1.75 -5.85 20.16
N ALA A 144 -1.50 -7.16 20.19
CA ALA A 144 -0.15 -7.69 20.38
C ALA A 144 0.66 -7.74 19.07
N VAL A 145 0.03 -7.67 17.90
CA VAL A 145 0.71 -7.80 16.60
C VAL A 145 1.42 -6.50 16.25
N GLN A 146 2.73 -6.57 16.10
CA GLN A 146 3.54 -5.44 15.64
C GLN A 146 3.66 -5.42 14.12
N THR A 147 3.94 -6.57 13.51
CA THR A 147 4.16 -6.67 12.06
C THR A 147 3.81 -8.06 11.55
N VAL A 148 3.25 -8.13 10.35
CA VAL A 148 3.01 -9.38 9.63
C VAL A 148 3.75 -9.29 8.30
N ARG A 149 4.69 -10.21 8.06
CA ARG A 149 5.53 -10.21 6.87
C ARG A 149 5.33 -11.47 6.05
N LEU A 150 5.28 -11.36 4.73
CA LEU A 150 5.35 -12.51 3.82
C LEU A 150 6.69 -13.20 4.01
N SER A 151 6.65 -14.47 4.39
CA SER A 151 7.86 -15.28 4.39
C SER A 151 8.07 -15.76 2.97
N THR A 152 8.97 -15.12 2.22
CA THR A 152 9.51 -15.83 1.06
C THR A 152 10.27 -17.03 1.61
N ALA A 153 9.88 -18.24 1.21
CA ALA A 153 10.75 -19.38 1.41
C ALA A 153 11.96 -19.13 0.49
N ALA A 154 13.01 -18.53 1.03
CA ALA A 154 14.33 -18.62 0.43
C ALA A 154 14.74 -20.09 0.50
N GLU A 155 14.55 -20.76 -0.63
CA GLU A 155 15.16 -22.02 -1.08
C GLU A 155 14.68 -23.33 -0.42
#